data_AF-A0A2U1QIR0-F1
#
_entry.id   AF-A0A2U1QIR0-F1
#
_cell.length_a   1.000
_cell.length_b   1.000
_cell.length_c   1.000
_cell.angle_alpha   90.00
_cell.angle_beta   90.00
_cell.angle_gamma   90.00
#
_symmetry.space_group_name_H-M   'P 1'
#
loop_
_entity.id
_entity.type
_entity.pdbx_description
1 polymer ?
#
loop_
_entity_poly.entity_id
_entity_poly.type
_entity_poly.pdbx_seq_one_letter_code
_entity_poly.pdbx_strand_id
1 'polypeptide(L)' 'MGKLSYDANFLKLYPELSPTPLQLEEDLEQLKVLENGDKMKIIKVDHDAHGVDTPEDVEKIKSLMRERE' A
#
# COMPACT_ATOMS: atom_id res chain seq x y z
N MET A 1 -2.00 2.04 7.02
CA MET A 1 -1.39 0.82 6.40
C MET A 1 -1.50 0.93 4.88
N GLY A 2 -0.61 0.30 4.12
CA GLY A 2 -0.55 0.47 2.65
C GLY A 2 0.87 0.43 2.06
N LYS A 3 1.86 -0.02 2.84
CA LYS A 3 3.25 -0.13 2.37
C LYS A 3 3.43 -1.50 1.72
N LEU A 4 3.81 -1.48 0.45
CA LEU A 4 4.20 -2.65 -0.32
C LEU A 4 5.69 -2.55 -0.66
N SER A 5 6.34 -3.68 -0.86
CA SER A 5 7.74 -3.74 -1.25
C SER A 5 7.91 -4.83 -2.29
N TYR A 6 8.53 -4.46 -3.39
CA TYR A 6 8.74 -5.32 -4.55
C TYR A 6 10.20 -5.24 -4.96
N ASP A 7 10.73 -6.32 -5.51
CA ASP A 7 12.03 -6.27 -6.15
C ASP A 7 11.93 -5.59 -7.53
N ALA A 8 13.08 -5.16 -8.05
CA ALA A 8 13.15 -4.41 -9.31
C ALA A 8 12.75 -5.24 -10.54
N ASN A 9 12.84 -6.57 -10.50
CA ASN A 9 12.44 -7.43 -11.61
C ASN A 9 10.92 -7.57 -11.64
N PHE A 10 10.31 -7.78 -10.47
CA PHE A 10 8.85 -7.83 -10.33
C PHE A 10 8.21 -6.51 -10.77
N LEU A 11 8.79 -5.36 -10.41
CA LEU A 11 8.29 -4.05 -10.85
C LEU A 11 8.30 -3.86 -12.38
N LYS A 12 9.18 -4.57 -13.11
CA LYS A 12 9.18 -4.58 -14.58
C LYS A 12 8.15 -5.55 -15.16
N LEU A 13 7.85 -6.64 -14.44
CA LEU A 13 6.87 -7.64 -14.85
C LEU A 13 5.43 -7.17 -14.62
N TYR A 14 5.16 -6.48 -13.51
CA TYR A 14 3.82 -6.13 -13.07
C TYR A 14 2.95 -5.39 -14.11
N PRO A 15 3.49 -4.42 -14.90
CA PRO A 15 2.74 -3.77 -15.97
C PRO A 15 2.30 -4.71 -17.10
N GLU A 16 3.07 -5.78 -17.35
CA GLU A 16 2.81 -6.76 -18.42
C GLU A 16 1.73 -7.78 -18.04
N LEU A 17 1.42 -7.91 -16.75
CA LEU A 17 0.33 -8.77 -16.28
C LEU A 17 -1.01 -8.21 -16.76
N SER A 18 -1.92 -9.09 -17.18
CA SER A 18 -3.27 -8.67 -17.55
C SER A 18 -4.08 -8.28 -16.31
N PRO A 19 -4.99 -7.30 -16.40
CA PRO A 19 -5.97 -7.03 -15.35
C PRO A 19 -6.80 -8.28 -15.06
N THR A 20 -7.22 -8.46 -13.82
CA THR A 20 -7.94 -9.66 -13.37
C THR A 20 -9.33 -9.32 -12.81
N PRO A 21 -10.29 -10.25 -12.83
CA PRO A 21 -11.67 -9.96 -12.43
C PRO A 21 -11.78 -9.35 -11.03
N LEU A 22 -11.13 -9.93 -10.01
CA LEU A 22 -11.25 -9.42 -8.64
C LEU A 22 -10.54 -8.07 -8.47
N GLN A 23 -9.40 -7.86 -9.13
CA GLN A 23 -8.75 -6.56 -9.18
C GLN A 23 -9.73 -5.46 -9.63
N LEU A 24 -10.49 -5.72 -10.71
CA LEU A 24 -11.42 -4.75 -11.28
C LEU A 24 -12.68 -4.58 -10.44
N GLU A 25 -13.20 -5.66 -9.86
CA GLU A 25 -14.40 -5.63 -9.03
C GLU A 25 -14.17 -4.93 -7.68
N GLU A 26 -13.01 -5.11 -7.06
CA GLU A 26 -12.70 -4.57 -5.74
C GLU A 26 -11.85 -3.28 -5.78
N ASP A 27 -11.36 -2.88 -6.97
CA ASP A 27 -10.41 -1.78 -7.16
C ASP A 27 -9.14 -1.94 -6.29
N LEU A 28 -8.60 -3.16 -6.28
CA LEU A 28 -7.48 -3.57 -5.41
C LEU A 28 -6.33 -4.19 -6.21
N GLU A 29 -5.26 -3.41 -6.40
CA GLU A 29 -4.07 -3.78 -7.17
C GLU A 29 -3.40 -5.09 -6.72
N GLN A 30 -3.36 -5.38 -5.42
CA GLN A 30 -2.74 -6.61 -4.92
C GLN A 30 -3.44 -7.89 -5.40
N LEU A 31 -4.72 -7.82 -5.78
CA LEU A 31 -5.44 -8.99 -6.28
C LEU A 31 -4.92 -9.44 -7.64
N LYS A 32 -4.48 -8.49 -8.48
CA LYS A 32 -3.80 -8.79 -9.74
C LYS A 32 -2.58 -9.70 -9.54
N VAL A 33 -1.80 -9.43 -8.50
CA VAL A 33 -0.62 -10.23 -8.14
C VAL A 33 -1.05 -11.64 -7.74
N LEU A 34 -2.06 -11.76 -6.87
CA LEU A 34 -2.54 -13.05 -6.37
C LEU A 34 -3.19 -13.91 -7.46
N GLU A 35 -4.01 -13.31 -8.31
CA GLU A 35 -4.73 -13.99 -9.39
C GLU A 35 -3.81 -14.44 -10.54
N ASN A 36 -2.68 -13.77 -10.74
CA ASN A 36 -1.62 -14.22 -11.67
C ASN A 36 -0.69 -15.29 -11.04
N GLY A 37 -0.96 -15.74 -9.81
CA GLY A 37 -0.28 -16.87 -9.16
C GLY A 37 0.97 -16.50 -8.34
N ASP A 38 1.29 -15.22 -8.21
CA ASP A 38 2.38 -14.76 -7.37
C ASP A 38 1.99 -14.77 -5.88
N LYS A 39 2.99 -14.92 -5.01
CA LYS A 39 2.80 -14.96 -3.55
C LYS A 39 3.17 -13.64 -2.92
N MET A 40 2.34 -13.17 -1.99
CA MET A 40 2.61 -11.98 -1.19
C MET A 40 2.85 -12.35 0.27
N LYS A 41 3.92 -11.81 0.86
CA LYS A 41 4.21 -11.96 2.29
C LYS A 41 3.65 -10.77 3.06
N ILE A 42 2.81 -11.04 4.06
CA ILE A 42 2.30 -10.04 5.00
C ILE A 42 3.09 -10.13 6.31
N ILE A 43 3.50 -8.98 6.85
CA ILE A 43 4.14 -8.88 8.17
C ILE A 43 3.37 -7.89 9.04
N LYS A 44 3.23 -8.21 10.33
CA LYS A 44 2.70 -7.26 11.32
C LYS A 44 3.79 -6.28 11.71
N VAL A 45 3.43 -5.01 11.82
CA VAL A 45 4.32 -3.93 12.21
C VAL A 45 3.68 -3.15 13.35
N ASP A 46 4.47 -2.79 14.34
CA ASP A 46 4.02 -2.04 15.52
C ASP A 46 4.33 -0.55 15.36
N HIS A 47 3.90 0.01 14.23
CA HIS A 47 4.02 1.44 13.96
C HIS A 47 2.74 1.94 13.30
N ASP A 48 2.29 3.09 13.75
CA ASP A 48 1.13 3.74 13.19
C ASP A 48 1.55 4.73 12.10
N ALA A 49 0.93 4.62 10.93
CA ALA A 49 1.22 5.47 9.79
C ALA A 49 0.05 6.44 9.61
N HIS A 50 0.33 7.73 9.80
CA HIS A 50 -0.68 8.78 9.68
C HIS A 50 -0.64 9.35 8.26
N GLY A 51 -1.71 9.15 7.49
CA GLY A 51 -1.93 9.81 6.21
C GLY A 51 -2.36 11.27 6.40
N VAL A 52 -2.19 12.08 5.36
CA VAL A 52 -2.69 13.46 5.30
C VAL A 52 -3.52 13.58 4.04
N ASP A 53 -4.84 13.50 4.19
CA ASP A 53 -5.78 13.52 3.07
C ASP A 53 -6.54 14.85 3.00
N THR A 54 -6.68 15.54 4.14
CA THR A 54 -7.36 16.83 4.26
C THR A 54 -6.45 17.90 4.89
N PRO A 55 -6.71 19.20 4.65
CA PRO A 55 -5.98 20.27 5.32
C PRO A 55 -6.01 20.16 6.85
N GLU A 56 -7.11 19.68 7.43
CA GLU A 56 -7.30 19.50 8.87
C GLU A 56 -6.37 18.45 9.47
N ASP A 57 -5.92 17.46 8.68
CA ASP A 57 -4.99 16.42 9.15
C ASP A 57 -3.59 16.97 9.41
N VAL A 58 -3.22 18.07 8.75
CA VAL A 58 -1.94 18.74 8.97
C VAL A 58 -1.79 19.22 10.41
N GLU A 59 -2.84 19.79 11.01
CA GLU A 59 -2.79 20.28 12.38
C GLU A 59 -2.69 19.15 13.42
N LYS A 60 -3.30 17.99 13.13
CA LYS A 60 -3.14 16.77 13.92
C LYS A 60 -1.71 16.26 13.86
N ILE A 61 -1.12 16.15 12.66
CA ILE A 61 0.27 15.73 12.46
C ILE A 61 1.24 16.68 13.17
N LYS A 62 1.06 18.00 13.02
CA LYS A 62 1.90 19.00 13.70
C LYS A 62 1.87 18.83 15.22
N SER A 63 0.72 18.51 15.79
CA SER A 63 0.58 18.27 17.23
C SER A 63 1.29 16.99 17.65
N LEU A 64 1.10 15.89 16.92
CA LEU A 64 1.80 14.62 17.14
C LEU A 64 3.32 14.74 17.01
N MET A 65 3.81 15.60 16.10
CA MET A 65 5.24 15.86 15.95
C MET A 65 5.81 16.60 17.16
N ARG A 66 5.10 17.61 17.68
CA ARG A 66 5.52 18.37 18.89
C ARG A 66 5.50 17.52 20.16
N GLU A 67 4.58 16.58 20.29
CA GLU A 67 4.51 15.65 21.44
C GLU A 67 5.64 14.60 21.44
N ARG A 68 6.31 14.41 20.30
CA ARG A 68 7.41 13.46 20.11
C ARG A 68 8.81 14.09 20.22
N GLU A 69 8.89 15.41 20.36
CA GLU A 69 10.12 16.15 20.71
C GLU A 69 10.32 16.17 22.24
#